data_AF-Q9LLL5-F1
#
_entry.id   AF-Q9LLL5-F1
#
_cell.length_a   1.000
_cell.length_b   1.000
_cell.length_c   1.000
_cell.angle_alpha   90.00
_cell.angle_beta   90.00
_cell.angle_gamma   90.00
#
_symmetry.space_group_name_H-M   'P 1'
#
loop_
_entity.id
_entity.type
_entity.pdbx_description
1 polymer ?
#
loop_
_entity_poly.entity_id
_entity_poly.type
_entity_poly.pdbx_seq_one_letter_code
_entity_poly.pdbx_strand_id
1 'polypeptide(L)'
;MGRPLGTDFIEDWDWYRIAGSEEGKADRGADTPFPELCGHCEKEAVNVSIGNLLSYPFVREGLLKKTLAIKGGYYDFVNGHFELWDVDFSLNPTFSV
;
A
#
# COMPACT_ATOMS: atom_id res chain seq x y z
N MET A 1 -3.71 -26.43 20.44
CA MET A 1 -3.75 -25.14 19.71
C MET A 1 -3.37 -25.46 18.27
N GLY A 2 -4.37 -25.72 17.43
CA GLY A 2 -4.14 -26.11 16.03
C GLY A 2 -3.66 -24.91 15.24
N ARG A 3 -2.50 -25.04 14.57
CA ARG A 3 -2.09 -24.10 13.52
C ARG A 3 -3.21 -24.09 12.46
N PRO A 4 -3.65 -22.95 11.91
CA PRO A 4 -4.65 -22.95 10.84
C PRO A 4 -4.16 -23.83 9.70
N LEU A 5 -5.07 -24.46 8.95
CA LEU A 5 -4.74 -25.09 7.67
C LEU A 5 -4.29 -24.00 6.69
N GLY A 6 -3.01 -23.65 6.73
CA GLY A 6 -2.37 -22.65 5.90
C GLY A 6 -0.91 -23.03 5.66
N THR A 7 -0.26 -22.34 4.75
CA THR A 7 1.17 -22.56 4.48
C THR A 7 2.03 -22.09 5.65
N ASP A 8 3.29 -22.51 5.67
CA ASP A 8 4.17 -22.23 6.81
C ASP A 8 4.54 -20.75 6.96
N PHE A 9 4.45 -19.95 5.89
CA PHE A 9 4.93 -18.56 5.88
C PHE A 9 4.15 -17.60 4.98
N ILE A 10 3.33 -18.08 4.03
CA ILE A 10 2.73 -17.20 3.02
C ILE A 10 1.67 -16.29 3.65
N GLU A 11 0.82 -16.84 4.52
CA GLU A 11 -0.26 -16.10 5.20
C GLU A 11 0.26 -15.18 6.29
N ASP A 12 1.40 -15.52 6.89
CA ASP A 12 2.08 -14.72 7.91
C ASP A 12 2.93 -13.58 7.30
N TRP A 13 3.23 -13.65 6.00
CA TRP A 13 3.99 -12.60 5.33
C TRP A 13 3.15 -11.33 5.22
N ASP A 14 3.75 -10.19 5.55
CA ASP A 14 3.06 -8.91 5.75
C ASP A 14 2.25 -8.45 4.52
N TRP A 15 2.61 -8.91 3.31
CA TRP A 15 1.85 -8.63 2.08
C TRP A 15 0.42 -9.17 2.12
N TYR A 16 0.20 -10.37 2.69
CA TYR A 16 -1.14 -10.97 2.77
C TYR A 16 -2.03 -10.26 3.79
N ARG A 17 -1.44 -9.71 4.87
CA ARG A 17 -2.14 -8.88 5.86
C ARG A 17 -2.66 -7.57 5.27
N ILE A 18 -1.86 -6.95 4.40
CA ILE A 18 -2.20 -5.72 3.69
C ILE A 18 -3.35 -5.97 2.70
N ALA A 19 -3.28 -7.05 1.93
CA ALA A 19 -4.34 -7.46 1.01
C ALA A 19 -5.67 -7.81 1.72
N GLY A 20 -5.59 -8.28 2.97
CA GLY A 20 -6.74 -8.67 3.77
C GLY A 20 -7.41 -7.56 4.57
N SER A 21 -6.80 -6.37 4.67
CA SER A 21 -7.27 -5.28 5.54
C SER A 21 -8.60 -4.69 5.05
N GLU A 22 -9.35 -4.08 5.97
CA GLU A 22 -10.64 -3.46 5.64
C GLU A 22 -10.47 -2.32 4.63
N GLU A 23 -9.34 -1.61 4.63
CA GLU A 23 -9.02 -0.59 3.61
C GLU A 23 -8.88 -1.19 2.20
N GLY A 24 -8.31 -2.39 2.06
CA GLY A 24 -8.26 -3.12 0.78
C GLY A 24 -9.64 -3.58 0.30
N LYS A 25 -10.62 -3.66 1.21
CA LYS A 25 -12.02 -4.01 0.96
C LYS A 25 -12.97 -2.81 1.05
N ALA A 26 -12.45 -1.62 1.35
CA ALA A 26 -13.26 -0.47 1.69
C ALA A 26 -13.98 0.03 0.44
N ASP A 27 -15.29 -0.16 0.46
CA ASP A 27 -16.29 0.48 -0.40
C ASP A 27 -16.17 0.21 -1.91
N ARG A 28 -15.88 -1.04 -2.28
CA ARG A 28 -15.94 -1.47 -3.69
C ARG A 28 -16.95 -2.61 -3.75
N GLY A 29 -18.14 -2.28 -4.29
CA GLY A 29 -19.38 -3.02 -4.12
C GLY A 29 -19.24 -4.55 -4.23
N ALA A 30 -20.11 -5.25 -3.49
CA ALA A 30 -20.10 -6.71 -3.33
C ALA A 30 -20.05 -7.52 -4.64
N ASP A 31 -20.37 -6.89 -5.78
CA ASP A 31 -20.45 -7.49 -7.11
C ASP A 31 -19.19 -7.26 -7.98
N THR A 32 -18.12 -6.67 -7.44
CA THR A 32 -16.89 -6.45 -8.21
C THR A 32 -16.21 -7.79 -8.56
N PRO A 33 -15.91 -8.09 -9.85
CA PRO A 33 -15.25 -9.33 -10.24
C PRO A 33 -13.90 -9.52 -9.55
N PHE A 34 -13.57 -10.77 -9.21
CA PHE A 34 -12.32 -11.11 -8.52
C PHE A 34 -11.04 -10.53 -9.18
N PRO A 35 -10.86 -10.56 -10.51
CA PRO A 35 -9.68 -9.96 -11.14
C PRO A 35 -9.56 -8.45 -10.94
N GLU A 36 -10.69 -7.75 -10.90
CA GLU A 36 -10.73 -6.31 -10.64
C GLU A 36 -10.40 -6.01 -9.17
N LEU A 37 -10.90 -6.85 -8.25
CA LEU A 37 -10.48 -6.81 -6.83
C LEU A 37 -8.98 -7.05 -6.67
N CYS A 38 -8.38 -7.97 -7.42
CA CYS A 38 -6.92 -8.18 -7.40
C CYS A 38 -6.17 -6.94 -7.88
N GLY A 39 -6.53 -6.37 -9.04
CA GLY A 39 -5.89 -5.16 -9.57
C GLY A 39 -5.99 -3.96 -8.61
N HIS A 40 -7.12 -3.85 -7.91
CA HIS A 40 -7.29 -2.88 -6.84
C HIS A 40 -6.38 -3.15 -5.64
N CYS A 41 -6.36 -4.38 -5.16
CA CYS A 41 -5.53 -4.81 -4.04
C CYS A 41 -4.03 -4.58 -4.32
N GLU A 42 -3.58 -4.84 -5.55
CA GLU A 42 -2.21 -4.61 -5.99
C GLU A 42 -1.81 -3.14 -5.83
N LYS A 43 -2.66 -2.20 -6.26
CA LYS A 43 -2.39 -0.76 -6.11
C LYS A 43 -2.47 -0.30 -4.65
N GLU A 44 -3.44 -0.79 -3.88
CA GLU A 44 -3.53 -0.44 -2.45
C GLU A 44 -2.37 -0.99 -1.63
N ALA A 45 -1.85 -2.17 -1.97
CA ALA A 45 -0.67 -2.73 -1.32
C ALA A 45 0.58 -1.83 -1.51
N VAL A 46 0.69 -1.17 -2.66
CA VAL A 46 1.71 -0.12 -2.89
C VAL A 46 1.46 1.07 -1.96
N ASN A 47 0.22 1.56 -1.83
CA ASN A 47 -0.11 2.68 -0.95
C ASN A 47 0.17 2.38 0.54
N VAL A 48 -0.17 1.18 1.01
CA VAL A 48 0.14 0.76 2.39
C VAL A 48 1.64 0.66 2.61
N SER A 49 2.39 0.13 1.62
CA SER A 49 3.85 0.09 1.68
C SER A 49 4.45 1.50 1.74
N ILE A 50 3.90 2.46 1.01
CA ILE A 50 4.28 3.88 1.07
C ILE A 50 3.99 4.45 2.47
N GLY A 51 2.83 4.16 3.05
CA GLY A 51 2.51 4.51 4.44
C GLY A 51 3.50 3.92 5.45
N ASN A 52 3.90 2.65 5.25
CA ASN A 52 4.90 1.99 6.06
C ASN A 52 6.28 2.64 5.91
N LEU A 53 6.67 3.10 4.72
CA LEU A 53 7.91 3.87 4.52
C LEU A 53 7.91 5.17 5.34
N LEU A 54 6.75 5.81 5.52
CA LEU A 54 6.63 7.00 6.36
C LEU A 54 6.80 6.71 7.86
N SER A 55 6.76 5.45 8.31
CA SER A 55 7.05 5.10 9.71
C SER A 55 8.54 5.29 10.07
N TYR A 56 9.43 5.29 9.07
CA TYR A 56 10.86 5.45 9.27
C TYR A 56 11.26 6.94 9.41
N PRO A 57 11.93 7.35 10.51
CA PRO A 57 12.28 8.75 10.74
C PRO A 57 13.15 9.39 9.65
N PHE A 58 14.16 8.66 9.17
CA PHE A 58 15.08 9.17 8.14
C PHE A 58 14.39 9.35 6.78
N VAL A 59 13.36 8.56 6.49
CA VAL A 59 12.54 8.71 5.27
C VAL A 59 11.76 10.03 5.34
N ARG A 60 11.05 10.27 6.45
CA ARG A 60 10.33 11.54 6.67
C ARG A 60 11.27 12.74 6.62
N GLU A 61 12.43 12.63 7.25
CA GLU A 61 13.44 13.68 7.23
C GLU A 61 13.93 13.98 5.80
N GLY A 62 14.20 12.94 5.00
CA GLY A 62 14.59 13.09 3.60
C GLY A 62 13.52 13.75 2.73
N LEU A 63 12.24 13.41 2.95
CA LEU A 63 11.10 14.04 2.28
C LEU A 63 11.01 15.53 2.63
N LEU A 64 11.12 15.87 3.92
CA LEU A 64 11.08 17.27 4.39
C LEU A 64 12.22 18.11 3.85
N LYS A 65 13.43 17.53 3.79
CA LYS A 65 14.62 18.17 3.23
C LYS A 65 14.61 18.22 1.70
N LYS A 66 13.61 17.62 1.04
CA LYS A 66 13.52 17.47 -0.42
C LYS A 66 14.75 16.77 -1.02
N THR A 67 15.40 15.91 -0.24
CA THR A 67 16.53 15.07 -0.66
C THR A 67 16.09 13.66 -1.06
N LEU A 68 14.84 13.31 -0.76
CA LEU A 68 14.20 12.05 -1.09
C LEU A 68 12.80 12.33 -1.65
N ALA A 69 12.36 11.51 -2.58
CA ALA A 69 10.98 11.47 -3.07
C ALA A 69 10.50 10.00 -3.03
N ILE A 70 9.21 9.80 -2.75
CA ILE A 70 8.55 8.49 -2.82
C ILE A 70 7.53 8.53 -3.94
N LYS A 71 7.46 7.46 -4.72
CA LYS A 71 6.49 7.28 -5.80
C LYS A 71 5.87 5.89 -5.67
N GLY A 72 4.60 5.78 -6.05
CA GLY A 72 3.96 4.49 -6.27
C GLY A 72 4.01 4.13 -7.75
N GLY A 73 4.09 2.84 -8.06
CA GLY A 73 4.12 2.35 -9.42
C GLY A 73 3.38 1.03 -9.57
N TYR A 74 2.69 0.87 -10.68
CA TYR A 74 1.95 -0.34 -11.03
C TYR A 74 2.25 -0.72 -12.47
N TYR A 75 2.81 -1.92 -12.66
CA TYR A 75 3.12 -2.45 -13.99
C TYR A 75 2.15 -3.57 -14.37
N ASP A 76 1.27 -3.27 -15.31
CA ASP A 76 0.42 -4.25 -15.97
C ASP A 76 1.19 -4.88 -17.13
N PHE A 77 1.79 -6.03 -16.87
CA PHE A 77 2.52 -6.79 -17.89
C PHE A 77 1.61 -7.46 -18.92
N VAL A 78 0.30 -7.62 -18.65
CA VAL A 78 -0.66 -8.22 -19.57
C VAL A 78 -0.95 -7.25 -20.72
N ASN A 79 -1.22 -5.99 -20.37
CA ASN A 79 -1.53 -4.93 -21.33
C ASN A 79 -0.28 -4.11 -21.73
N GLY A 80 0.86 -4.34 -21.08
CA GLY A 80 2.09 -3.58 -21.33
C GLY A 80 1.98 -2.12 -20.88
N HIS A 81 1.26 -1.86 -19.79
CA HIS A 81 0.99 -0.51 -19.28
C HIS A 81 1.71 -0.27 -17.95
N PHE A 82 2.26 0.93 -17.78
CA PHE A 82 2.90 1.35 -16.53
C PHE A 82 2.26 2.63 -16.02
N GLU A 83 1.75 2.56 -14.79
CA GLU A 83 1.22 3.70 -14.05
C GLU A 83 2.21 4.11 -12.97
N LEU A 84 2.40 5.43 -12.82
CA LEU A 84 3.29 6.02 -11.83
C LEU A 84 2.57 7.21 -11.18
N TRP A 85 2.56 7.27 -9.86
CA TRP A 85 1.97 8.40 -9.14
C TRP A 85 2.92 8.98 -8.09
N ASP A 86 2.79 10.29 -7.90
CA ASP A 86 3.52 11.06 -6.90
C ASP A 86 2.84 10.98 -5.54
N VAL A 87 3.65 10.99 -4.49
CA VAL A 87 3.18 11.05 -3.09
C VAL A 87 3.57 12.40 -2.51
N ASP A 88 2.59 13.27 -2.34
CA ASP A 88 2.81 14.56 -1.71
C ASP A 88 2.91 14.40 -0.19
N PHE A 89 4.11 14.62 0.35
CA PHE A 89 4.33 14.69 1.79
C PHE A 89 4.45 16.15 2.23
N SER A 90 3.38 16.66 2.83
CA SER A 90 3.37 17.97 3.50
C SER A 90 2.99 17.82 4.97
N LEU A 91 3.79 18.38 5.88
CA LEU A 91 3.35 18.54 7.26
C LEU A 91 2.28 19.63 7.28
N ASN A 92 1.07 19.28 7.71
CA ASN A 92 0.12 20.28 8.20
C ASN A 92 0.52 20.59 9.64
N PRO A 93 1.10 21.76 9.96
CA PRO A 93 1.37 22.11 11.34
C PRO A 93 0.03 22.31 12.03
N THR A 94 -0.38 21.34 12.85
CA THR A 94 -1.47 21.54 13.80
C THR A 94 -0.97 22.55 14.82
N PHE A 95 -1.41 23.80 14.72
CA PHE A 95 -1.14 24.80 15.73
C PHE A 95 -1.77 24.34 17.04
N SER A 96 -0.93 24.02 18.02
CA SER A 96 -1.36 23.83 19.40
C SER A 96 -1.29 25.18 20.09
N VAL A 97 -2.44 25.65 20.58
CA VAL A 97 -2.55 26.82 21.48
C VAL A 97 -2.07 26.45 22.88
#